data_AF-A0A914XTI1-F1
#
_entry.id   AF-A0A914XTI1-F1
#
_cell.length_a   1.000
_cell.length_b   1.000
_cell.length_c   1.000
_cell.angle_alpha   90.00
_cell.angle_beta   90.00
_cell.angle_gamma   90.00
#
_symmetry.space_group_name_H-M   'P 1'
#
loop_
_entity.id
_entity.type
_entity.pdbx_description
1 polymer ?
#
loop_
_entity_poly.entity_id
_entity_poly.type
_entity_poly.pdbx_seq_one_letter_code
_entity_poly.pdbx_strand_id
1 'polypeptide(L)'
;MDEDDDDQEQFEEDDNYVDSRQYRCCFSIWHAKIGTFVFSTLIFHEIILGTLYLVTRNDVREAVDSDTSEIPPRLLAVLVCRFLQLICCGLNYVGLWLERHEFIVPFAVSQLTLGCFSDISTFVLLLNHAQKHNHFLLLSPHWLNLVLPLIVYVSVVVWLMLTLYRCFTYFRAKRLHEKERRQAAASAKEHLQNESLI
;
A
#
# COMPACT_ATOMS: atom_id res chain seq x y z
N MET A 1 -54.75 8.26 -34.94
CA MET A 1 -54.90 7.16 -33.96
C MET A 1 -53.48 6.79 -33.67
N ASP A 2 -52.98 7.62 -32.78
CA ASP A 2 -51.61 7.94 -32.48
C ASP A 2 -51.35 7.34 -31.11
N GLU A 3 -50.18 6.75 -30.94
CA GLU A 3 -49.41 6.57 -29.70
C GLU A 3 -48.43 5.42 -29.94
N ASP A 4 -47.31 5.77 -30.59
CA ASP A 4 -46.05 5.04 -30.44
C ASP A 4 -45.43 5.52 -29.11
N ASP A 5 -45.58 4.72 -28.07
CA ASP A 5 -44.88 4.87 -26.79
C ASP A 5 -43.41 4.45 -26.98
N ASP A 6 -42.57 5.39 -27.43
CA ASP A 6 -41.13 5.32 -27.25
C ASP A 6 -40.82 5.76 -25.81
N ASP A 7 -40.62 4.78 -24.93
CA ASP A 7 -40.06 4.94 -23.59
C ASP A 7 -38.65 5.56 -23.70
N GLN A 8 -38.59 6.88 -23.68
CA GLN A 8 -37.38 7.64 -23.39
C GLN A 8 -37.02 7.40 -21.91
N GLU A 9 -36.24 6.35 -21.64
CA GLU A 9 -35.37 6.32 -20.47
C GLU A 9 -34.37 7.48 -20.59
N GLN A 10 -34.78 8.64 -20.07
CA GLN A 10 -33.86 9.66 -19.60
C GLN A 10 -32.92 9.00 -18.60
N PHE A 11 -31.75 8.58 -19.08
CA PHE A 11 -30.58 8.47 -18.22
C PHE A 11 -30.37 9.87 -17.66
N GLU A 12 -30.85 10.09 -16.44
CA GLU A 12 -30.34 11.13 -15.56
C GLU A 12 -28.82 10.94 -15.54
N GLU A 13 -28.12 11.77 -16.33
CA GLU A 13 -26.71 12.06 -16.14
C GLU A 13 -26.60 12.62 -14.73
N ASP A 14 -26.41 11.69 -13.80
CA ASP A 14 -26.14 11.96 -12.41
C ASP A 14 -24.92 12.88 -12.39
N ASP A 15 -25.24 14.15 -12.14
CA ASP A 15 -24.42 15.34 -12.19
C ASP A 15 -23.37 15.25 -11.07
N ASN A 16 -22.49 14.25 -11.20
CA ASN A 16 -21.24 14.10 -10.48
C ASN A 16 -20.27 15.16 -11.02
N TYR A 17 -20.71 16.42 -10.96
CA TYR A 17 -19.86 17.58 -10.98
C TYR A 17 -18.99 17.49 -9.73
N VAL A 18 -17.91 16.71 -9.86
CA VAL A 18 -16.86 16.59 -8.86
C VAL A 18 -16.28 17.99 -8.70
N ASP A 19 -16.77 18.69 -7.69
CA ASP A 19 -16.38 20.05 -7.39
C ASP A 19 -14.89 20.08 -7.10
N SER A 20 -14.12 20.56 -8.07
CA SER A 20 -12.69 20.81 -7.97
C SER A 20 -12.32 21.76 -6.81
N ARG A 21 -13.29 22.46 -6.18
CA ARG A 21 -13.10 23.22 -4.94
C ARG A 21 -13.05 22.35 -3.69
N GLN A 22 -13.64 21.15 -3.64
CA GLN A 22 -13.40 20.21 -2.53
C GLN A 22 -11.95 19.68 -2.50
N TYR A 23 -11.25 19.70 -3.66
CA TYR A 23 -9.81 19.44 -3.75
C TYR A 23 -8.94 20.63 -3.29
N ARG A 24 -9.51 21.83 -3.13
CA ARG A 24 -8.79 23.04 -2.67
C ARG A 24 -8.57 23.11 -1.15
N CYS A 25 -8.85 22.06 -0.39
CA CYS A 25 -8.24 21.84 0.94
C CYS A 25 -6.74 21.47 0.80
N CYS A 26 -6.00 22.36 0.14
CA CYS A 26 -4.63 22.30 -0.37
C CYS A 26 -3.51 22.05 0.65
N PHE A 27 -3.82 21.60 1.88
CA PHE A 27 -2.82 21.08 2.83
C PHE A 27 -2.66 19.54 2.77
N SER A 28 -3.54 18.86 2.03
CA SER A 28 -3.70 17.38 2.00
C SER A 28 -2.82 16.67 0.95
N ILE A 29 -2.51 17.27 -0.19
CA ILE A 29 -1.82 16.59 -1.31
C ILE A 29 -0.36 16.27 -0.98
N TRP A 30 0.39 17.28 -0.52
CA TRP A 30 1.74 17.08 -0.01
C TRP A 30 1.73 16.15 1.22
N HIS A 31 0.69 16.22 2.06
CA HIS A 31 0.52 15.31 3.20
C HIS A 31 0.27 13.85 2.81
N ALA A 32 -0.54 13.57 1.78
CA ALA A 32 -0.82 12.21 1.36
C ALA A 32 0.38 11.59 0.65
N LYS A 33 1.08 12.34 -0.21
CA LYS A 33 2.30 11.87 -0.88
C LYS A 33 3.46 11.73 0.11
N ILE A 34 3.75 12.74 0.96
CA ILE A 34 4.73 12.63 2.04
C ILE A 34 4.34 11.50 2.98
N GLY A 35 3.09 11.45 3.42
CA GLY A 35 2.61 10.44 4.36
C GLY A 35 2.83 9.04 3.82
N THR A 36 2.43 8.81 2.56
CA THR A 36 2.67 7.52 1.90
C THR A 36 4.16 7.23 1.76
N PHE A 37 4.99 8.24 1.47
CA PHE A 37 6.44 8.09 1.39
C PHE A 37 7.06 7.74 2.75
N VAL A 38 6.65 8.42 3.83
CA VAL A 38 7.10 8.15 5.20
C VAL A 38 6.68 6.75 5.63
N PHE A 39 5.42 6.36 5.41
CA PHE A 39 4.94 5.02 5.69
C PHE A 39 5.69 3.95 4.89
N SER A 40 5.91 4.17 3.60
CA SER A 40 6.70 3.26 2.77
C SER A 40 8.13 3.12 3.29
N THR A 41 8.70 4.21 3.79
CA THR A 41 10.05 4.21 4.39
C THR A 41 10.07 3.44 5.70
N LEU A 42 9.06 3.63 6.56
CA LEU A 42 8.95 2.85 7.81
C LEU A 42 8.79 1.35 7.52
N ILE A 43 7.97 0.99 6.54
CA ILE A 43 7.78 -0.41 6.11
C ILE A 43 9.07 -0.96 5.50
N PHE A 44 9.78 -0.19 4.69
CA PHE A 44 11.08 -0.59 4.19
C PHE A 44 12.05 -0.90 5.34
N HIS A 45 12.14 -0.03 6.34
CA HIS A 45 12.97 -0.27 7.51
C HIS A 45 12.52 -1.52 8.28
N GLU A 46 11.22 -1.71 8.46
CA GLU A 46 10.65 -2.91 9.09
C GLU A 46 11.08 -4.18 8.33
N ILE A 47 10.93 -4.21 6.99
CA ILE A 47 11.31 -5.36 6.16
C ILE A 47 12.80 -5.67 6.31
N ILE A 48 13.66 -4.64 6.27
CA ILE A 48 15.12 -4.80 6.38
C ILE A 48 15.50 -5.27 7.79
N LEU A 49 14.98 -4.65 8.84
CA LEU A 49 15.26 -5.04 10.23
C LEU A 49 14.74 -6.44 10.54
N GLY A 50 13.53 -6.78 10.07
CA GLY A 50 12.95 -8.11 10.18
C GLY A 50 13.79 -9.15 9.45
N THR A 51 14.25 -8.86 8.24
CA THR A 51 15.13 -9.76 7.48
C THR A 51 16.48 -9.95 8.18
N LEU A 52 17.12 -8.87 8.64
CA LEU A 52 18.36 -8.94 9.40
C LEU A 52 18.21 -9.75 10.68
N TYR A 53 17.13 -9.55 11.44
CA TYR A 53 16.83 -10.33 12.63
C TYR A 53 16.71 -11.83 12.32
N LEU A 54 16.03 -12.20 11.24
CA LEU A 54 15.86 -13.61 10.87
C LEU A 54 17.18 -14.23 10.40
N VAL A 55 17.99 -13.51 9.62
CA VAL A 55 19.28 -13.99 9.09
C VAL A 55 20.34 -14.11 10.18
N THR A 56 20.34 -13.21 11.18
CA THR A 56 21.31 -13.23 12.29
C THR A 56 21.01 -14.30 13.34
N ARG A 57 19.86 -14.98 13.23
CA ARG A 57 19.47 -16.02 14.17
C ARG A 57 20.39 -17.24 14.04
N ASN A 58 20.80 -17.80 15.18
CA ASN A 58 21.72 -18.94 15.23
C ASN A 58 21.23 -20.12 14.37
N ASP A 59 19.92 -20.40 14.35
CA ASP A 59 19.34 -21.46 13.50
C ASP A 59 19.64 -21.29 12.00
N VAL A 60 19.71 -20.05 11.49
CA VAL A 60 20.09 -19.77 10.09
C VAL A 60 21.60 -19.83 9.93
N ARG A 61 22.32 -19.25 10.89
CA ARG A 61 23.78 -19.20 10.86
C ARG A 61 24.39 -20.60 10.88
N GLU A 62 23.90 -21.46 11.76
CA GLU A 62 24.29 -22.87 11.85
C GLU A 62 23.86 -23.66 10.61
N ALA A 63 22.71 -23.34 9.99
CA ALA A 63 22.28 -23.94 8.74
C ALA A 63 23.09 -23.51 7.51
N VAL A 64 23.69 -22.32 7.54
CA VAL A 64 24.58 -21.84 6.48
C VAL A 64 26.01 -22.35 6.69
N ASP A 65 26.48 -22.45 7.94
CA ASP A 65 27.82 -22.94 8.27
C ASP A 65 27.91 -24.49 8.21
N SER A 66 26.81 -25.20 8.47
CA SER A 66 26.69 -26.65 8.27
C SER A 66 25.96 -26.91 6.96
N ASP A 67 26.70 -27.36 5.94
CA ASP A 67 26.24 -27.76 4.58
C ASP A 67 25.19 -28.91 4.58
N THR A 68 24.54 -29.18 5.71
CA THR A 68 23.67 -30.33 5.96
C THR A 68 22.46 -30.04 6.86
N SER A 69 22.31 -28.82 7.41
CA SER A 69 21.18 -28.48 8.27
C SER A 69 20.10 -27.73 7.47
N GLU A 70 18.97 -28.40 7.25
CA GLU A 70 17.84 -27.85 6.49
C GLU A 70 17.24 -26.63 7.22
N ILE A 71 17.10 -25.51 6.51
CA ILE A 71 16.42 -24.32 7.05
C ILE A 71 14.96 -24.68 7.34
N PRO A 72 14.43 -24.37 8.54
CA PRO A 72 13.05 -24.69 8.87
C PRO A 72 12.09 -24.02 7.86
N PRO A 73 11.10 -24.75 7.31
CA PRO A 73 10.29 -24.27 6.19
C PRO A 73 9.48 -23.01 6.53
N ARG A 74 9.11 -22.84 7.81
CA ARG A 74 8.44 -21.63 8.30
C ARG A 74 9.32 -20.39 8.17
N LEU A 75 10.62 -20.52 8.44
CA LEU A 75 11.56 -19.41 8.36
C LEU A 75 11.84 -19.03 6.90
N LEU A 76 11.99 -20.04 6.05
CA LEU A 76 12.10 -19.84 4.60
C LEU A 76 10.87 -19.11 4.05
N ALA A 77 9.66 -19.52 4.44
CA ALA A 77 8.43 -18.88 4.02
C ALA A 77 8.37 -17.39 4.43
N VAL A 78 8.76 -17.06 5.67
CA VAL A 78 8.80 -15.66 6.14
C VAL A 78 9.83 -14.84 5.37
N LEU A 79 11.01 -15.38 5.10
CA LEU A 79 12.05 -14.72 4.29
C LEU A 79 11.58 -14.45 2.85
N VAL A 80 10.93 -15.43 2.21
CA VAL A 80 10.36 -15.26 0.86
C VAL A 80 9.28 -14.18 0.86
N CYS A 81 8.40 -14.16 1.88
CA CYS A 81 7.39 -13.11 2.02
C CYS A 81 8.03 -11.72 2.12
N ARG A 82 9.07 -11.56 2.94
CA ARG A 82 9.81 -10.29 3.08
C ARG A 82 10.46 -9.84 1.77
N PHE A 83 11.05 -10.76 1.02
CA PHE A 83 11.64 -10.45 -0.27
C PHE A 83 10.58 -9.96 -1.28
N LEU A 84 9.43 -10.64 -1.35
CA LEU A 84 8.31 -10.20 -2.20
C LEU A 84 7.75 -8.84 -1.76
N GLN A 85 7.62 -8.60 -0.45
CA GLN A 85 7.23 -7.30 0.07
C GLN A 85 8.22 -6.19 -0.33
N LEU A 86 9.52 -6.47 -0.34
CA LEU A 86 10.54 -5.51 -0.74
C LEU A 86 10.35 -5.08 -2.21
N ILE A 87 10.06 -6.04 -3.09
CA ILE A 87 9.74 -5.76 -4.50
C ILE A 87 8.49 -4.86 -4.59
N CYS A 88 7.41 -5.23 -3.89
CA CYS A 88 6.18 -4.43 -3.87
C CYS A 88 6.39 -3.03 -3.28
N CYS A 89 7.25 -2.89 -2.27
CA CYS A 89 7.64 -1.61 -1.70
C CYS A 89 8.39 -0.75 -2.72
N GLY A 90 9.33 -1.34 -3.48
CA GLY A 90 10.01 -0.68 -4.59
C GLY A 90 9.03 -0.21 -5.68
N LEU A 91 8.06 -1.05 -6.04
CA LEU A 91 6.99 -0.66 -6.98
C LEU A 91 6.18 0.53 -6.45
N ASN A 92 5.88 0.57 -5.15
CA ASN A 92 5.19 1.71 -4.56
C ASN A 92 6.00 3.01 -4.68
N TYR A 93 7.32 2.97 -4.43
CA TYR A 93 8.19 4.13 -4.63
C TYR A 93 8.18 4.61 -6.08
N VAL A 94 8.27 3.68 -7.03
CA VAL A 94 8.13 4.00 -8.47
C VAL A 94 6.75 4.59 -8.76
N GLY A 95 5.69 4.07 -8.16
CA GLY A 95 4.33 4.59 -8.25
C GLY A 95 4.18 6.00 -7.71
N LEU A 96 4.82 6.31 -6.59
CA LEU A 96 4.86 7.65 -6.01
C LEU A 96 5.68 8.62 -6.85
N TRP A 97 6.79 8.16 -7.44
CA TRP A 97 7.65 8.95 -8.30
C TRP A 97 6.97 9.31 -9.62
N LEU A 98 6.39 8.30 -10.30
CA LEU A 98 5.68 8.44 -11.57
C LEU A 98 4.22 8.90 -11.42
N GLU A 99 3.74 9.04 -10.17
CA GLU A 99 2.37 9.40 -9.82
C GLU A 99 1.31 8.47 -10.45
N ARG A 100 1.64 7.16 -10.54
CA ARG A 100 0.78 6.12 -11.11
C ARG A 100 0.15 5.29 -9.99
N HIS A 101 -1.19 5.38 -9.88
CA HIS A 101 -1.98 4.65 -8.89
C HIS A 101 -1.91 3.12 -9.04
N GLU A 102 -1.63 2.61 -10.23
CA GLU A 102 -1.55 1.17 -10.54
C GLU A 102 -0.52 0.43 -9.66
N PHE A 103 0.56 1.10 -9.25
CA PHE A 103 1.62 0.49 -8.44
C PHE A 103 1.36 0.55 -6.93
N ILE A 104 0.36 1.33 -6.49
CA ILE A 104 -0.02 1.42 -5.07
C ILE A 104 -0.79 0.16 -4.64
N VAL A 105 -1.63 -0.37 -5.52
CA VAL A 105 -2.47 -1.55 -5.25
C VAL A 105 -1.65 -2.81 -4.92
N PRO A 106 -0.65 -3.23 -5.73
CA PRO A 106 0.15 -4.42 -5.39
C PRO A 106 0.88 -4.26 -4.07
N PHE A 107 1.31 -3.04 -3.72
CA PHE A 107 1.88 -2.76 -2.41
C PHE A 107 0.86 -2.93 -1.28
N ALA A 108 -0.31 -2.31 -1.37
CA ALA A 108 -1.36 -2.44 -0.36
C ALA A 108 -1.74 -3.93 -0.12
N VAL A 109 -1.95 -4.68 -1.20
CA VAL A 109 -2.28 -6.11 -1.13
C VAL A 109 -1.13 -6.91 -0.50
N SER A 110 0.12 -6.65 -0.89
CA SER A 110 1.28 -7.33 -0.32
C SER A 110 1.42 -7.09 1.19
N GLN A 111 1.12 -5.87 1.67
CA GLN A 111 1.22 -5.54 3.09
C GLN A 111 0.12 -6.23 3.92
N LEU A 112 -1.12 -6.30 3.41
CA LEU A 112 -2.22 -7.00 4.10
C LEU A 112 -2.04 -8.52 4.15
N THR A 113 -1.38 -9.09 3.15
CA THR A 113 -1.24 -10.55 3.02
C THR A 113 0.12 -11.01 3.53
N LEU A 114 1.16 -10.81 2.72
CA LEU A 114 2.52 -11.23 2.99
C LEU A 114 3.10 -10.51 4.22
N GLY A 115 2.80 -9.22 4.38
CA GLY A 115 3.25 -8.42 5.51
C GLY A 115 2.65 -8.82 6.83
N CYS A 116 1.32 -8.90 6.91
CA CYS A 116 0.69 -9.39 8.14
C CYS A 116 1.17 -10.79 8.53
N PHE A 117 1.35 -11.70 7.58
CA PHE A 117 1.90 -13.02 7.86
C PHE A 117 3.34 -12.96 8.38
N SER A 118 4.23 -12.21 7.72
CA SER A 118 5.64 -12.12 8.10
C SER A 118 5.83 -11.35 9.42
N ASP A 119 5.07 -10.30 9.67
CA ASP A 119 5.11 -9.46 10.88
C ASP A 119 4.67 -10.26 12.10
N ILE A 120 3.50 -10.90 12.03
CA ILE A 120 2.98 -11.72 13.13
C ILE A 120 3.91 -12.89 13.41
N SER A 121 4.44 -13.55 12.37
CA SER A 121 5.36 -14.68 12.53
C SER A 121 6.66 -14.26 13.20
N THR A 122 7.28 -13.15 12.75
CA THR A 122 8.50 -12.60 13.36
C THR A 122 8.23 -12.15 14.80
N PHE A 123 7.08 -11.53 15.06
CA PHE A 123 6.71 -11.07 16.40
C PHE A 123 6.52 -12.22 17.38
N VAL A 124 5.82 -13.29 16.99
CA VAL A 124 5.66 -14.51 17.80
C VAL A 124 7.02 -15.17 18.06
N LEU A 125 7.90 -15.21 17.05
CA LEU A 125 9.25 -15.74 17.20
C LEU A 125 10.07 -14.93 18.22
N LEU A 126 10.00 -13.60 18.13
CA LEU A 126 10.66 -12.68 19.04
C LEU A 126 10.13 -12.83 20.48
N LEU A 127 8.81 -12.95 20.65
CA LEU A 127 8.18 -13.11 21.96
C LEU A 127 8.59 -14.43 22.62
N ASN A 128 8.59 -15.53 21.86
CA ASN A 128 9.05 -16.84 22.35
C ASN A 128 10.51 -16.80 22.77
N HIS A 129 11.36 -16.09 22.02
CA HIS A 129 12.76 -15.89 22.38
C HIS A 129 12.90 -15.05 23.66
N ALA A 130 12.17 -13.93 23.77
CA ALA A 130 12.20 -13.06 24.93
C ALA A 130 11.71 -13.75 26.22
N GLN A 131 10.66 -14.59 26.11
CA GLN A 131 10.17 -15.41 27.22
C GLN A 131 11.21 -16.44 27.68
N LYS A 132 11.89 -17.11 26.74
CA LYS A 132 12.92 -18.11 27.06
C LYS A 132 14.11 -17.50 27.82
N HIS A 133 14.43 -16.23 27.57
CA HIS A 133 15.55 -15.53 28.18
C HIS A 133 15.17 -14.62 29.37
N ASN A 134 13.93 -14.69 29.87
CA ASN A 134 13.46 -13.94 31.06
C ASN A 134 13.78 -12.42 31.00
N HIS A 135 13.63 -11.79 29.84
CA HIS A 135 13.85 -10.35 29.74
C HIS A 135 12.78 -9.55 30.53
N PHE A 136 13.23 -8.56 31.30
CA PHE A 136 12.55 -7.77 32.35
C PHE A 136 11.25 -7.03 31.95
N LEU A 137 10.88 -7.01 30.67
CA LEU A 137 9.80 -6.17 30.12
C LEU A 137 8.47 -6.91 29.88
N LEU A 138 8.35 -8.17 30.30
CA LEU A 138 7.13 -8.95 30.14
C LEU A 138 6.08 -8.49 31.17
N LEU A 139 5.01 -7.86 30.69
CA LEU A 139 3.82 -7.56 31.48
C LEU A 139 3.17 -8.86 31.97
N SER A 140 2.66 -8.85 33.20
CA SER A 140 1.79 -9.89 33.72
C SER A 140 0.35 -9.38 33.71
N PRO A 141 -0.62 -10.09 33.12
CA PRO A 141 -0.55 -11.43 32.52
C PRO A 141 0.15 -11.52 31.13
N HIS A 142 0.80 -12.65 30.85
CA HIS A 142 1.64 -12.85 29.65
C HIS A 142 0.93 -12.63 28.32
N TRP A 143 -0.38 -12.88 28.24
CA TRP A 143 -1.16 -12.68 27.01
C TRP A 143 -1.23 -11.20 26.60
N LEU A 144 -1.11 -10.25 27.55
CA LEU A 144 -1.08 -8.81 27.24
C LEU A 144 0.15 -8.42 26.40
N ASN A 145 1.28 -9.12 26.56
CA ASN A 145 2.49 -8.86 25.76
C ASN A 145 2.28 -9.22 24.29
N LEU A 146 1.31 -10.08 23.97
CA LEU A 146 0.93 -10.41 22.60
C LEU A 146 -0.17 -9.46 22.10
N VAL A 147 -1.20 -9.25 22.92
CA VAL A 147 -2.40 -8.50 22.52
C VAL A 147 -2.11 -7.01 22.32
N LEU A 148 -1.35 -6.37 23.21
CA LEU A 148 -1.06 -4.93 23.10
C LEU A 148 -0.30 -4.58 21.82
N PRO A 149 0.83 -5.25 21.48
CA PRO A 149 1.53 -4.97 20.23
C PRO A 149 0.69 -5.32 18.99
N LEU A 150 -0.17 -6.34 19.06
CA LEU A 150 -1.06 -6.69 17.96
C LEU A 150 -2.12 -5.60 17.71
N ILE A 151 -2.69 -5.00 18.76
CA ILE A 151 -3.64 -3.87 18.62
C ILE A 151 -2.94 -2.66 17.99
N VAL A 152 -1.73 -2.33 18.45
CA VAL A 152 -0.92 -1.25 17.88
C VAL A 152 -0.63 -1.55 16.40
N TYR A 153 -0.23 -2.78 16.09
CA TYR A 153 0.05 -3.24 14.74
C TYR A 153 -1.17 -3.07 13.82
N VAL A 154 -2.33 -3.59 14.20
CA VAL A 154 -3.57 -3.45 13.42
C VAL A 154 -3.93 -1.98 13.21
N SER A 155 -3.77 -1.15 14.24
CA SER A 155 -4.03 0.30 14.13
C SER A 155 -3.11 0.97 13.10
N VAL A 156 -1.82 0.60 13.10
CA VAL A 156 -0.84 1.10 12.11
C VAL A 156 -1.17 0.60 10.70
N VAL A 157 -1.56 -0.67 10.54
CA VAL A 157 -1.97 -1.23 9.23
C VAL A 157 -3.22 -0.52 8.70
N VAL A 158 -4.23 -0.28 9.53
CA VAL A 158 -5.43 0.47 9.13
C VAL A 158 -5.05 1.89 8.71
N TRP A 159 -4.19 2.56 9.47
CA TRP A 159 -3.75 3.91 9.12
C TRP A 159 -2.94 3.95 7.82
N LEU A 160 -2.09 2.95 7.58
CA LEU A 160 -1.39 2.76 6.31
C LEU A 160 -2.39 2.62 5.16
N MET A 161 -3.40 1.75 5.29
CA MET A 161 -4.40 1.53 4.25
C MET A 161 -5.22 2.79 3.95
N LEU A 162 -5.58 3.58 4.98
CA LEU A 162 -6.26 4.85 4.80
C LEU A 162 -5.39 5.85 4.03
N THR A 163 -4.10 5.93 4.36
CA THR A 163 -3.13 6.78 3.65
C THR A 163 -2.99 6.36 2.19
N LEU A 164 -2.84 5.06 1.92
CA LEU A 164 -2.72 4.51 0.57
C LEU A 164 -4.00 4.73 -0.24
N TYR A 165 -5.18 4.54 0.36
CA TYR A 165 -6.46 4.79 -0.28
C TYR A 165 -6.62 6.26 -0.70
N ARG A 166 -6.28 7.20 0.21
CA ARG A 166 -6.29 8.63 -0.10
C ARG A 166 -5.34 8.97 -1.25
N CYS A 167 -4.14 8.38 -1.24
CA CYS A 167 -3.15 8.56 -2.31
C CYS A 167 -3.64 7.98 -3.65
N PHE A 168 -4.24 6.78 -3.63
CA PHE A 168 -4.79 6.12 -4.81
C PHE A 168 -5.91 6.95 -5.46
N THR A 169 -6.92 7.36 -4.68
CA THR A 169 -8.05 8.15 -5.19
C THR A 169 -7.57 9.47 -5.76
N TYR A 170 -6.58 10.10 -5.13
CA TYR A 170 -5.96 11.33 -5.63
C TYR A 170 -5.27 11.13 -6.99
N PHE A 171 -4.38 10.15 -7.13
CA PHE A 171 -3.70 9.89 -8.40
C PHE A 171 -4.67 9.45 -9.51
N ARG A 172 -5.75 8.74 -9.15
CA ARG A 172 -6.81 8.39 -10.10
C ARG A 172 -7.52 9.64 -10.63
N ALA A 173 -7.96 10.53 -9.73
CA ALA A 173 -8.66 11.76 -10.11
C ALA A 173 -7.76 12.70 -10.93
N LYS A 174 -6.49 12.87 -10.53
CA LYS A 174 -5.51 13.67 -11.28
C LYS A 174 -5.37 13.18 -12.72
N ARG A 175 -5.21 11.86 -12.91
CA ARG A 175 -5.03 11.27 -14.24
C ARG A 175 -6.27 11.38 -15.12
N LEU A 176 -7.47 11.33 -14.53
CA LEU A 176 -8.72 11.53 -15.23
C LEU A 176 -8.82 12.96 -15.77
N HIS A 177 -8.56 13.97 -14.92
CA HIS A 177 -8.55 15.37 -15.33
C HIS A 177 -7.48 15.69 -16.38
N GLU A 178 -6.29 15.09 -16.29
CA GLU A 178 -5.26 15.25 -17.32
C GLU A 178 -5.71 14.67 -18.67
N LYS A 179 -6.46 13.56 -18.66
CA LYS A 179 -7.01 12.95 -19.87
C LYS A 179 -8.07 13.85 -20.52
N GLU A 180 -9.00 14.38 -19.72
CA GLU A 180 -10.03 15.33 -20.15
C GLU A 180 -9.40 16.59 -20.79
N ARG A 181 -8.39 17.18 -20.14
CA ARG A 181 -7.69 18.36 -20.68
C ARG A 181 -6.99 18.08 -22.00
N ARG A 182 -6.40 16.89 -22.18
CA ARG A 182 -5.75 16.50 -23.44
C ARG A 182 -6.78 16.30 -24.55
N GLN A 183 -7.93 15.72 -24.24
CA GLN A 183 -9.02 15.56 -25.21
C GLN A 183 -9.60 16.91 -25.63
N ALA A 184 -9.90 17.80 -24.68
CA ALA A 184 -10.38 19.15 -24.97
C ALA A 184 -9.37 19.96 -25.82
N ALA A 185 -8.07 19.86 -25.51
CA ALA A 185 -7.03 20.52 -26.30
C ALA A 185 -6.87 19.92 -27.71
N ALA A 186 -7.11 18.62 -27.90
CA ALA A 186 -7.09 17.99 -29.22
C ALA A 186 -8.31 18.45 -30.06
N SER A 187 -9.51 18.42 -29.49
CA SER A 187 -10.73 18.88 -30.16
C SER A 187 -10.68 20.37 -30.52
N ALA A 188 -10.11 21.21 -29.65
CA ALA A 188 -9.91 22.63 -29.96
C ALA A 188 -8.93 22.85 -31.13
N LYS A 189 -7.88 22.04 -31.24
CA LYS A 189 -6.95 22.10 -32.37
C LYS A 189 -7.61 21.65 -33.68
N GLU A 190 -8.43 20.61 -33.64
CA GLU A 190 -9.19 20.16 -34.81
C GLU A 190 -10.18 21.23 -35.29
N HIS A 191 -10.88 21.90 -34.37
CA HIS A 191 -11.81 22.97 -34.72
C HIS A 191 -11.10 24.14 -35.43
N LEU A 192 -9.96 24.60 -34.89
CA LEU A 192 -9.17 25.67 -35.50
C LEU A 192 -8.61 25.28 -36.87
N GLN A 193 -8.22 24.02 -37.05
CA GLN A 193 -7.73 23.53 -38.34
C GLN A 193 -8.85 23.51 -39.39
N ASN A 194 -10.07 23.10 -39.00
CA ASN A 194 -11.23 23.12 -39.89
C ASN A 194 -11.65 24.55 -40.27
N GLU A 195 -11.60 25.52 -39.34
CA GLU A 195 -11.89 26.93 -39.66
C GLU A 195 -10.85 27.55 -40.60
N SER A 196 -9.59 27.12 -40.56
CA SER A 196 -8.54 27.63 -41.45
C SER A 196 -8.62 27.15 -42.90
N LEU A 197 -9.47 26.15 -43.18
CA LEU A 197 -9.66 25.55 -44.50
C LEU A 197 -10.84 26.14 -45.28
N ILE A 198 -11.60 27.06 -44.68
CA ILE A 198 -12.76 27.76 -45.25
C ILE A 198 -12.34 29.18 -45.63
#